data_AF-A0A7L2W9T6-F1
#
_entry.id   AF-A0A7L2W9T6-F1
#
_cell.length_a   1.000
_cell.length_b   1.000
_cell.length_c   1.000
_cell.angle_alpha   90.00
_cell.angle_beta   90.00
_cell.angle_gamma   90.00
#
_symmetry.space_group_name_H-M   'P 1'
#
loop_
_entity.id
_entity.type
_entity.pdbx_description
1 polymer ?
#
loop_
_entity_poly.entity_id
_entity_poly.type
_entity_poly.pdbx_seq_one_letter_code
_entity_poly.pdbx_strand_id
1 'polypeptide(L)'
;MAAAGAMAALCRRFTGALRLSGARPGSTAAGLPGLMLNLFYKNLAKVEPLHQLKFLHTTMSQRGLEEFFDDPRNWGEKTVKSGDAWNIKQLRGKSREDLPKLWYILLKEKNMLLTLEQESKRQLRPMPSPERLEKV
;
A
#
# COMPACT_ATOMS: atom_id res chain seq x y z
N MET A 1 -28.16 29.28 7.35
CA MET A 1 -28.23 28.26 8.42
C MET A 1 -29.29 27.23 8.04
N ALA A 2 -29.06 25.97 8.43
CA ALA A 2 -29.90 24.78 8.23
C ALA A 2 -29.58 23.93 6.98
N ALA A 3 -28.95 22.78 7.23
CA ALA A 3 -29.50 21.47 6.85
C ALA A 3 -28.64 20.38 7.51
N ALA A 4 -29.10 19.87 8.65
CA ALA A 4 -28.62 18.64 9.27
C ALA A 4 -29.55 17.49 8.84
N GLY A 5 -29.03 16.27 8.69
CA GLY A 5 -29.90 15.09 8.65
C GLY A 5 -29.35 13.87 7.89
N ALA A 6 -28.59 13.05 8.62
CA ALA A 6 -28.52 11.58 8.61
C ALA A 6 -28.82 10.77 7.32
N MET A 7 -27.82 10.03 6.83
CA MET A 7 -28.01 8.97 5.82
C MET A 7 -28.04 7.58 6.47
N ALA A 8 -29.16 6.89 6.26
CA ALA A 8 -29.53 5.60 6.83
C ALA A 8 -28.86 4.39 6.14
N ALA A 9 -28.77 3.32 6.92
CA ALA A 9 -28.20 2.01 6.60
C ALA A 9 -28.95 1.23 5.51
N LEU A 10 -28.23 0.37 4.78
CA LEU A 10 -28.84 -0.63 3.88
C LEU A 10 -28.05 -1.96 3.89
N CYS A 11 -28.39 -2.85 4.83
CA CYS A 11 -28.01 -4.27 4.75
C CYS A 11 -29.08 -5.03 3.95
N ARG A 12 -28.73 -5.53 2.76
CA ARG A 12 -29.61 -6.38 1.94
C ARG A 12 -29.39 -7.86 2.25
N ARG A 13 -30.47 -8.50 2.71
CA ARG A 13 -30.65 -9.96 2.83
C ARG A 13 -30.88 -10.58 1.45
N PHE A 14 -30.36 -11.78 1.22
CA PHE A 14 -30.98 -12.75 0.32
C PHE A 14 -30.95 -14.13 0.96
N THR A 15 -32.13 -14.59 1.38
CA THR A 15 -32.45 -15.96 1.76
C THR A 15 -32.82 -16.74 0.50
N GLY A 16 -32.19 -17.89 0.27
CA GLY A 16 -32.56 -18.84 -0.78
C GLY A 16 -32.67 -20.24 -0.19
N ALA A 17 -33.90 -20.78 -0.17
CA ALA A 17 -34.24 -22.12 0.31
C ALA A 17 -34.28 -23.10 -0.86
N LEU A 18 -33.83 -24.34 -0.65
CA LEU A 18 -34.20 -25.49 -1.48
C LEU A 18 -34.54 -26.68 -0.58
N ARG A 19 -35.82 -27.05 -0.61
CA ARG A 19 -36.42 -28.25 -0.03
C ARG A 19 -36.13 -29.45 -0.92
N LEU A 20 -35.86 -30.62 -0.33
CA LEU A 20 -36.32 -31.90 -0.87
C LEU A 20 -36.88 -32.77 0.28
N SER A 21 -37.91 -33.51 -0.07
CA SER A 21 -38.91 -34.15 0.79
C SER A 21 -38.69 -35.66 0.89
N GLY A 22 -39.09 -36.24 2.02
CA GLY A 22 -39.82 -37.52 2.02
C GLY A 22 -39.14 -38.74 2.66
N ALA A 23 -39.61 -39.14 3.86
CA ALA A 23 -40.19 -40.47 4.17
C ALA A 23 -40.13 -40.80 5.69
N ARG A 24 -41.26 -41.28 6.23
CA ARG A 24 -41.54 -41.86 7.57
C ARG A 24 -42.34 -43.19 7.29
N PRO A 25 -42.63 -44.14 8.22
CA PRO A 25 -42.48 -44.11 9.69
C PRO A 25 -42.11 -45.45 10.43
N GLY A 26 -41.89 -45.34 11.75
CA GLY A 26 -42.07 -46.40 12.78
C GLY A 26 -40.79 -47.17 13.17
N SER A 27 -40.48 -47.50 14.43
CA SER A 27 -41.14 -47.32 15.73
C SER A 27 -40.14 -47.61 16.86
N THR A 28 -40.40 -47.03 18.04
CA THR A 28 -39.95 -47.35 19.41
C THR A 28 -38.49 -47.18 19.88
N ALA A 29 -38.41 -46.49 21.03
CA ALA A 29 -37.48 -46.63 22.16
C ALA A 29 -36.40 -45.54 22.37
N ALA A 30 -36.73 -44.64 23.29
CA ALA A 30 -35.89 -44.08 24.37
C ALA A 30 -34.62 -43.26 24.04
N GLY A 31 -34.60 -42.01 24.55
CA GLY A 31 -33.36 -41.29 24.88
C GLY A 31 -33.08 -40.05 24.04
N LEU A 32 -33.01 -38.89 24.71
CA LEU A 32 -32.78 -37.55 24.13
C LEU A 32 -31.36 -37.36 23.53
N PRO A 33 -31.18 -36.32 22.69
CA PRO A 33 -30.18 -36.28 21.63
C PRO A 33 -28.90 -35.52 22.00
N GLY A 34 -27.81 -35.94 21.35
CA GLY A 34 -26.84 -35.01 20.76
C GLY A 34 -25.92 -34.27 21.73
N LEU A 35 -24.86 -34.91 22.22
CA LEU A 35 -23.71 -34.21 22.80
C LEU A 35 -22.41 -35.04 22.67
N MET A 36 -21.97 -35.36 21.45
CA MET A 36 -20.61 -35.92 21.22
C MET A 36 -19.92 -35.27 20.01
N LEU A 37 -20.05 -33.94 19.87
CA LEU A 37 -19.17 -33.13 19.01
C LEU A 37 -18.58 -31.92 19.78
N ASN A 38 -18.54 -32.00 21.11
CA ASN A 38 -18.10 -30.90 21.99
C ASN A 38 -16.75 -31.14 22.67
N LEU A 39 -16.05 -32.23 22.32
CA LEU A 39 -14.72 -32.55 22.88
C LEU A 39 -13.53 -32.21 21.97
N PHE A 40 -13.73 -31.40 20.92
CA PHE A 40 -12.61 -30.85 20.13
C PHE A 40 -12.73 -29.35 19.83
N TYR A 41 -13.42 -28.59 20.67
CA TYR A 41 -13.50 -27.12 20.53
C TYR A 41 -13.00 -26.35 21.75
N LYS A 42 -12.44 -27.02 22.76
CA LYS A 42 -12.08 -26.38 24.03
C LYS A 42 -10.62 -25.98 24.20
N ASN A 43 -9.78 -26.08 23.16
CA ASN A 43 -8.42 -25.51 23.20
C ASN A 43 -8.00 -24.91 21.85
N LEU A 44 -8.91 -24.22 21.15
CA LEU A 44 -8.48 -23.29 20.11
C LEU A 44 -8.04 -22.02 20.82
N ALA A 45 -6.80 -22.03 21.29
CA ALA A 45 -6.11 -20.84 21.78
C ALA A 45 -6.38 -19.72 20.77
N LYS A 46 -6.87 -18.60 21.27
CA LYS A 46 -7.10 -17.37 20.52
C LYS A 46 -5.79 -17.00 19.82
N VAL A 47 -5.62 -17.43 18.57
CA VAL A 47 -4.50 -17.05 17.73
C VAL A 47 -4.80 -15.63 17.31
N GLU A 48 -4.27 -14.67 18.08
CA GLU A 48 -4.12 -13.30 17.63
C GLU A 48 -3.44 -13.34 16.24
N PRO A 49 -3.94 -12.62 15.22
CA PRO A 49 -3.25 -12.56 13.95
C PRO A 49 -1.92 -11.87 14.23
N LEU A 50 -0.84 -12.65 14.31
CA LEU A 50 0.50 -12.09 14.36
C LEU A 50 0.65 -11.28 13.08
N HIS A 51 0.67 -9.96 13.25
CA HIS A 51 0.88 -9.00 12.19
C HIS A 51 2.08 -9.51 11.42
N GLN A 52 1.83 -9.91 10.17
CA GLN A 52 2.75 -10.59 9.29
C GLN A 52 4.15 -10.00 9.48
N LEU A 53 5.01 -10.71 10.19
CA LEU A 53 6.37 -10.27 10.47
C LEU A 53 7.09 -10.23 9.13
N LYS A 54 7.09 -9.05 8.52
CA LYS A 54 7.97 -8.78 7.40
C LYS A 54 9.39 -8.81 7.97
N PHE A 55 10.27 -9.49 7.27
CA PHE A 55 11.72 -9.29 7.26
C PHE A 55 12.57 -10.22 8.12
N LEU A 56 12.97 -11.33 7.50
CA LEU A 56 14.35 -11.78 7.58
C LEU A 56 14.99 -11.57 6.20
N HIS A 57 15.66 -10.45 5.98
CA HIS A 57 16.51 -10.24 4.80
C HIS A 57 17.96 -10.56 5.18
N THR A 58 18.57 -11.53 4.49
CA THR A 58 19.97 -11.93 4.68
C THR A 58 20.93 -11.16 3.76
N THR A 59 20.40 -10.30 2.88
CA THR A 59 21.16 -9.53 1.89
C THR A 59 21.27 -8.07 2.29
N MET A 60 22.36 -7.42 1.91
CA MET A 60 22.54 -5.97 2.07
C MET A 60 21.36 -5.20 1.48
N SER A 61 20.88 -4.18 2.20
CA SER A 61 19.75 -3.35 1.80
C SER A 61 20.08 -2.58 0.52
N GLN A 62 19.58 -3.05 -0.61
CA GLN A 62 19.50 -2.24 -1.82
C GLN A 62 18.24 -1.38 -1.70
N ARG A 63 18.41 -0.04 -1.66
CA ARG A 63 17.31 0.92 -1.50
C ARG A 63 16.20 0.70 -2.53
N GLY A 64 16.52 0.16 -3.72
CA GLY A 64 15.54 -0.45 -4.62
C GLY A 64 14.43 0.52 -5.01
N LEU A 65 13.21 0.29 -4.51
CA LEU A 65 12.07 1.18 -4.74
C LEU A 65 12.12 2.50 -3.95
N GLU A 66 12.88 2.56 -2.85
CA GLU A 66 13.03 3.77 -2.04
C GLU A 66 13.68 4.91 -2.85
N GLU A 67 14.48 4.59 -3.87
CA GLU A 67 15.13 5.60 -4.73
C GLU A 67 14.16 6.37 -5.64
N PHE A 68 12.91 5.91 -5.78
CA PHE A 68 11.86 6.64 -6.51
C PHE A 68 11.15 7.69 -5.64
N PHE A 69 11.45 7.74 -4.34
CA PHE A 69 10.84 8.68 -3.40
C PHE A 69 11.90 9.63 -2.83
N ASP A 70 11.49 10.87 -2.56
CA ASP A 70 12.35 11.86 -1.90
C ASP A 70 12.58 11.48 -0.44
N ASP A 71 13.61 12.07 0.18
CA ASP A 71 13.95 11.85 1.57
C ASP A 71 12.73 12.07 2.47
N PRO A 72 12.46 11.20 3.46
CA PRO A 72 11.30 11.33 4.35
C PRO A 72 11.21 12.67 5.09
N ARG A 73 12.33 13.38 5.21
CA ARG A 73 12.41 14.71 5.82
C ARG A 73 11.80 15.82 4.96
N ASN A 74 11.73 15.60 3.64
CA ASN A 74 11.21 16.56 2.67
C ASN A 74 9.69 16.37 2.44
N TRP A 75 9.07 15.38 3.07
CA TRP A 75 7.65 15.07 2.85
C TRP A 75 6.74 16.15 3.45
N GLY A 76 5.86 16.70 2.61
CA GLY A 76 4.93 17.75 3.01
C GLY A 76 5.51 19.16 2.99
N GLU A 77 6.81 19.31 2.71
CA GLU A 77 7.42 20.61 2.49
C GLU A 77 6.97 21.20 1.16
N LYS A 78 6.73 22.52 1.15
CA LYS A 78 6.28 23.22 -0.07
C LYS A 78 7.43 23.54 -1.02
N THR A 79 8.61 23.80 -0.47
CA THR A 79 9.80 24.20 -1.21
C THR A 79 11.00 23.37 -0.78
N VAL A 80 11.63 22.71 -1.74
CA VAL A 80 12.84 21.92 -1.51
C VAL A 80 14.02 22.63 -2.16
N LYS A 81 15.02 22.99 -1.35
CA LYS A 81 16.20 23.70 -1.83
C LYS A 81 16.96 22.84 -2.84
N SER A 82 17.23 23.43 -4.00
CA SER A 82 17.81 22.74 -5.14
C SER A 82 18.95 23.55 -5.72
N GLY A 83 20.02 22.89 -6.17
CA GLY A 83 21.16 23.55 -6.83
C GLY A 83 20.82 24.10 -8.22
N ASP A 84 21.87 24.53 -8.93
CA ASP A 84 21.78 24.96 -10.32
C ASP A 84 21.89 23.78 -11.30
N ALA A 85 21.38 23.96 -12.51
CA ALA A 85 21.50 23.00 -13.59
C ALA A 85 22.97 22.89 -14.07
N TRP A 86 23.34 21.72 -14.61
CA TRP A 86 24.68 21.50 -15.14
C TRP A 86 24.94 22.34 -16.39
N ASN A 87 25.98 23.17 -16.35
CA ASN A 87 26.42 23.93 -17.52
C ASN A 87 27.27 23.05 -18.45
N ILE A 88 27.14 23.26 -19.77
CA ILE A 88 27.96 22.59 -20.79
C ILE A 88 29.46 22.74 -20.51
N LYS A 89 29.91 23.91 -20.05
CA LYS A 89 31.33 24.14 -19.71
C LYS A 89 31.79 23.25 -18.56
N GLN A 90 30.93 22.99 -17.57
CA GLN A 90 31.23 22.10 -16.44
C GLN A 90 31.28 20.65 -16.89
N LEU A 91 30.37 20.23 -17.77
CA LEU A 91 30.31 18.86 -18.30
C LEU A 91 31.52 18.52 -19.19
N ARG A 92 32.02 19.48 -19.98
CA ARG A 92 33.23 19.30 -20.80
C ARG A 92 34.50 19.06 -19.97
N GLY A 93 34.53 19.53 -18.72
CA GLY A 93 35.66 19.32 -17.81
C GLY A 93 35.63 17.98 -17.06
N LYS A 94 34.61 17.14 -17.27
CA LYS A 94 34.49 15.84 -16.59
C LYS A 94 35.18 14.71 -17.37
N SER A 95 35.65 13.71 -16.65
CA SER A 95 36.23 12.51 -17.25
C SER A 95 35.18 11.72 -18.04
N ARG A 96 35.63 10.93 -19.03
CA ARG A 96 34.75 10.06 -19.82
C ARG A 96 34.06 8.99 -18.96
N GLU A 97 34.65 8.61 -17.83
CA GLU A 97 34.09 7.61 -16.90
C GLU A 97 33.04 8.20 -15.96
N ASP A 98 33.14 9.49 -15.63
CA ASP A 98 32.22 10.13 -14.70
C ASP A 98 30.96 10.65 -15.38
N LEU A 99 31.03 10.99 -16.67
CA LEU A 99 29.86 11.47 -17.42
C LEU A 99 28.72 10.43 -17.48
N PRO A 100 28.98 9.14 -17.75
CA PRO A 100 27.95 8.10 -17.66
C PRO A 100 27.40 7.92 -16.24
N LYS A 101 28.24 8.01 -15.20
CA LYS A 101 27.79 7.92 -13.80
C LYS A 101 26.86 9.09 -13.45
N LEU A 102 27.25 10.30 -13.85
CA LEU A 102 26.46 11.51 -13.68
C LEU A 102 25.10 11.39 -14.38
N TRP A 103 25.09 10.87 -15.61
CA TRP A 103 23.85 10.61 -16.35
C TRP A 103 22.90 9.71 -15.56
N TYR A 104 23.40 8.61 -14.97
CA TYR A 104 22.55 7.74 -14.16
C TYR A 104 22.04 8.42 -12.89
N ILE A 105 22.85 9.26 -12.23
CA ILE A 105 22.40 10.02 -11.06
C ILE A 105 21.26 10.98 -11.44
N LEU A 106 21.42 11.74 -12.52
CA LEU A 106 20.39 12.66 -13.03
C LEU A 106 19.12 11.91 -13.47
N LEU A 107 19.29 10.75 -14.11
CA LEU A 107 18.16 9.92 -14.51
C LEU A 107 17.33 9.45 -13.31
N LYS A 108 17.99 9.06 -12.21
CA LYS A 108 17.28 8.64 -10.99
C LYS A 108 16.55 9.80 -10.32
N GLU A 109 17.18 10.96 -10.21
CA GLU A 109 16.53 12.18 -9.73
C GLU A 109 15.30 12.52 -10.57
N LYS A 110 15.42 12.49 -11.90
CA LYS A 110 14.30 12.75 -12.81
C LYS A 110 13.14 11.77 -12.59
N ASN A 111 13.43 10.48 -12.46
CA ASN A 111 12.41 9.46 -12.24
C ASN A 111 11.72 9.61 -10.87
N MET A 112 12.46 10.01 -9.84
CA MET A 112 11.89 10.34 -8.53
C MET A 112 10.98 11.56 -8.62
N LEU A 113 11.39 12.63 -9.32
CA LEU A 113 10.57 13.82 -9.51
C LEU A 113 9.29 13.56 -10.32
N LEU A 114 9.35 12.73 -11.36
CA LEU A 114 8.16 12.33 -12.12
C LEU A 114 7.17 11.52 -11.26
N THR A 115 7.69 10.68 -10.35
CA THR A 115 6.87 9.96 -9.37
C THR A 115 6.15 10.94 -8.44
N LEU A 116 6.89 11.94 -7.95
CA LEU A 116 6.34 13.01 -7.10
C LEU A 116 5.29 13.85 -7.83
N GLU A 117 5.54 14.22 -9.09
CA GLU A 117 4.59 14.98 -9.93
C GLU A 117 3.28 14.20 -10.10
N GLN A 118 3.39 12.91 -10.43
CA GLN A 118 2.23 12.06 -10.65
C GLN A 118 1.42 11.84 -9.38
N GLU A 119 2.08 11.64 -8.24
CA GLU A 119 1.39 11.51 -6.95
C GLU A 119 0.75 12.85 -6.53
N SER A 120 1.39 13.98 -6.81
CA SER A 120 0.81 15.31 -6.55
C SER A 120 -0.48 15.52 -7.35
N LYS A 121 -0.47 15.15 -8.63
CA LYS A 121 -1.67 15.15 -9.49
C LYS A 121 -2.77 14.24 -8.94
N ARG A 122 -2.43 13.02 -8.53
CA ARG A 122 -3.38 12.05 -7.94
C ARG A 122 -4.02 12.59 -6.66
N GLN A 123 -3.24 13.25 -5.81
CA GLN A 123 -3.69 13.85 -4.55
C GLN A 123 -4.35 15.22 -4.73
N LEU A 124 -4.41 15.74 -5.96
CA LEU A 124 -4.90 17.09 -6.29
C LEU A 124 -4.17 18.18 -5.51
N ARG A 125 -2.87 18.02 -5.32
CA ARG A 125 -1.99 19.00 -4.65
C ARG A 125 -0.95 19.56 -5.62
N PRO A 126 -0.50 20.80 -5.43
CA PRO A 126 0.61 21.34 -6.20
C PRO A 126 1.89 20.55 -5.89
N MET A 127 2.68 20.27 -6.93
CA MET A 127 3.98 19.62 -6.78
C MET A 127 4.94 20.53 -5.99
N PRO A 128 5.66 19.99 -5.00
CA PRO A 128 6.76 20.71 -4.36
C PRO A 128 7.87 21.00 -5.38
N SER A 129 8.27 22.26 -5.50
CA SER A 129 9.43 22.69 -6.31
C SER A 129 9.48 22.12 -7.74
N PRO A 130 8.51 22.45 -8.63
CA PRO A 130 8.50 21.97 -10.02
C PRO A 130 9.74 22.40 -10.82
N GLU A 131 10.40 23.49 -10.42
CA GLU A 131 11.66 23.98 -11.01
C GLU A 131 12.80 22.95 -10.98
N ARG A 132 12.75 21.96 -10.08
CA ARG A 132 13.74 20.87 -10.03
C ARG A 132 13.75 20.07 -11.32
N LEU A 133 12.57 19.81 -11.88
CA LEU A 133 12.43 18.98 -13.07
C LEU A 133 13.04 19.64 -14.31
N GLU A 134 13.03 20.97 -14.36
CA GLU A 134 13.62 21.75 -15.47
C GLU A 134 15.16 21.81 -15.39
N LYS A 135 15.72 21.61 -14.19
CA LYS A 135 17.17 21.71 -13.93
C LYS A 135 17.95 20.41 -14.16
N VAL A 136 17.25 19.27 -14.17
CA VAL A 136 17.81 17.91 -14.29
C VAL A 136 17.93 17.50 -15.75
#